data_AF-X1JD82-F1
#
_entry.id   AF-X1JD82-F1
#
_cell.length_a   1.000
_cell.length_b   1.000
_cell.length_c   1.000
_cell.angle_alpha   90.00
_cell.angle_beta   90.00
_cell.angle_gamma   90.00
#
_symmetry.space_group_name_H-M   'P 1'
#
loop_
_entity.id
_entity.type
_entity.pdbx_description
1 polymer ?
#
loop_
_entity_poly.entity_id
_entity_poly.type
_entity_poly.pdbx_seq_one_letter_code
_entity_poly.pdbx_strand_id
1 'polypeptide(L)'
;AFMEAFNILQSKGWIAFNIKETFLDKSDESGFSVAIRELIFSEYLDVYYLERYQHRLSIEGQPLYYFAIAGRKNADVTQDFLTSIGI
;
A
#
# COMPACT_ATOMS: atom_id res chain seq x y z
N ALA A 1 -7.15 2.64 -10.10
CA ALA A 1 -6.30 1.45 -10.35
C ALA A 1 -6.03 0.61 -9.09
N PHE A 2 -5.16 1.02 -8.15
CA PHE A 2 -4.81 0.14 -7.01
C PHE A 2 -6.00 -0.15 -6.07
N MET A 3 -6.74 0.88 -5.63
CA MET A 3 -7.89 0.68 -4.74
C MET A 3 -9.02 -0.12 -5.38
N GLU A 4 -9.23 0.06 -6.69
CA GLU A 4 -10.16 -0.77 -7.45
C GLU A 4 -9.71 -2.24 -7.46
N ALA A 5 -8.42 -2.50 -7.73
CA ALA A 5 -7.88 -3.85 -7.68
C ALA A 5 -7.97 -4.47 -6.29
N PHE A 6 -7.77 -3.68 -5.23
CA PHE A 6 -7.97 -4.10 -3.85
C PHE A 6 -9.42 -4.53 -3.60
N ASN A 7 -10.40 -3.74 -4.05
CA ASN A 7 -11.83 -4.01 -3.88
C ASN A 7 -12.34 -5.17 -4.76
N ILE A 8 -11.67 -5.50 -5.87
CA ILE A 8 -11.99 -6.71 -6.66
C ILE A 8 -11.71 -8.00 -5.87
N LEU A 9 -10.73 -7.99 -4.97
CA LEU A 9 -10.42 -9.16 -4.14
C LEU A 9 -11.54 -9.42 -3.15
N GLN A 10 -11.86 -10.69 -2.87
CA GLN A 10 -12.87 -11.01 -1.87
C GLN A 10 -12.49 -10.44 -0.48
N SER A 11 -13.50 -10.04 0.29
CA SER A 11 -13.33 -9.77 1.71
C SER A 11 -12.86 -11.01 2.46
N LYS A 12 -12.03 -10.81 3.48
CA LYS A 12 -11.23 -11.88 4.11
C LYS A 12 -10.44 -12.61 3.03
N GLY A 13 -9.75 -11.87 2.17
CA GLY A 13 -8.80 -12.36 1.16
C GLY A 13 -7.36 -12.11 1.61
N TRP A 14 -6.42 -12.96 1.19
CA TRP A 14 -5.00 -12.67 1.39
C TRP A 14 -4.55 -11.74 0.27
N ILE A 15 -3.85 -10.67 0.64
CA ILE A 15 -3.21 -9.77 -0.30
C ILE A 15 -1.73 -9.69 0.02
N ALA A 16 -0.90 -9.72 -1.01
CA ALA A 16 0.52 -9.45 -0.91
C ALA A 16 0.92 -8.51 -2.06
N PHE A 17 1.69 -7.48 -1.75
CA PHE A 17 2.16 -6.53 -2.74
C PHE A 17 3.51 -5.94 -2.34
N ASN A 18 4.20 -5.39 -3.33
CA ASN A 18 5.45 -4.68 -3.14
C ASN A 18 5.23 -3.20 -3.43
N ILE A 19 5.79 -2.33 -2.59
CA ILE A 19 5.68 -0.89 -2.77
C ILE A 19 7.03 -0.21 -2.55
N LYS A 20 7.39 0.73 -3.42
CA LYS A 20 8.65 1.48 -3.29
C LYS A 20 8.64 2.23 -1.96
N GLU A 21 9.77 2.21 -1.25
CA GLU A 21 9.85 2.75 0.13
C GLU A 21 9.38 4.20 0.24
N THR A 22 9.63 5.00 -0.80
CA THR A 22 9.33 6.43 -0.83
C THR A 22 7.83 6.73 -0.76
N PHE A 23 6.95 5.79 -1.17
CA PHE A 23 5.50 5.98 -1.05
C PHE A 23 5.00 5.90 0.39
N LEU A 24 5.79 5.33 1.32
CA LEU A 24 5.49 5.34 2.75
C LEU A 24 6.12 6.52 3.49
N ASP A 25 6.90 7.35 2.78
CA ASP A 25 7.46 8.58 3.35
C ASP A 25 6.35 9.61 3.57
N LYS A 26 6.31 10.22 4.76
CA LYS A 26 5.32 11.25 5.11
C LYS A 26 5.49 12.54 4.32
N SER A 27 6.67 12.79 3.77
CA SER A 27 6.93 13.97 2.92
C SER A 27 6.31 13.86 1.52
N ASP A 28 5.92 12.65 1.09
CA ASP A 28 5.18 12.46 -0.16
C ASP A 28 3.67 12.63 0.10
N GLU A 29 3.15 13.77 -0.34
CA GLU A 29 1.74 14.16 -0.23
C GLU A 29 0.93 13.82 -1.48
N SER A 30 1.48 13.05 -2.42
CA SER A 30 0.69 12.57 -3.55
C SER A 30 -0.47 11.69 -3.07
N GLY A 31 -1.61 11.79 -3.76
CA GLY A 31 -2.81 11.04 -3.38
C GLY A 31 -2.55 9.54 -3.26
N PHE A 32 -1.71 8.95 -4.11
CA PHE A 32 -1.37 7.53 -3.99
C PHE A 32 -0.62 7.21 -2.69
N SER A 33 0.37 8.01 -2.32
CA SER A 33 1.15 7.82 -1.09
C SER A 33 0.29 7.98 0.16
N VAL A 34 -0.58 8.99 0.17
CA VAL A 34 -1.60 9.16 1.22
C VAL A 34 -2.51 7.92 1.27
N ALA A 35 -3.09 7.51 0.15
CA ALA A 35 -4.01 6.37 0.08
C ALA A 35 -3.41 5.08 0.63
N ILE A 36 -2.17 4.78 0.27
CA ILE A 36 -1.48 3.57 0.71
C ILE A 36 -1.19 3.63 2.20
N ARG A 37 -0.67 4.75 2.72
CA ARG A 37 -0.38 4.88 4.15
C ARG A 37 -1.65 4.73 4.96
N GLU A 38 -2.70 5.45 4.60
CA GLU A 38 -3.99 5.38 5.28
C GLU A 38 -4.60 3.97 5.18
N LEU A 39 -4.52 3.30 4.03
CA LEU A 39 -4.95 1.91 3.88
C LEU A 39 -4.21 0.97 4.84
N ILE A 40 -2.89 1.06 4.92
CA ILE A 40 -2.04 0.23 5.80
C ILE A 40 -2.40 0.40 7.28
N PHE A 41 -2.84 1.59 7.68
CA PHE A 41 -3.25 1.89 9.07
C PHE A 41 -4.77 1.78 9.32
N SER A 42 -5.55 1.42 8.29
CA SER A 42 -7.01 1.33 8.37
C SER A 42 -7.52 -0.05 8.77
N GLU A 43 -8.81 -0.12 9.10
CA GLU A 43 -9.52 -1.38 9.33
C GLU A 43 -9.66 -2.26 8.08
N TYR A 44 -9.43 -1.72 6.87
CA TYR A 44 -9.60 -2.45 5.62
C TYR A 44 -8.50 -3.51 5.38
N LEU A 45 -7.33 -3.35 6.00
CA LEU A 45 -6.19 -4.24 5.82
C LEU A 45 -5.51 -4.55 7.16
N ASP A 46 -5.62 -5.80 7.59
CA ASP A 46 -4.77 -6.30 8.68
C ASP A 46 -3.40 -6.67 8.12
N VAL A 47 -2.35 -5.93 8.46
CA VAL A 47 -0.98 -6.24 8.04
C VAL A 47 -0.35 -7.29 8.94
N TYR A 48 0.04 -8.42 8.35
CA TYR A 48 0.73 -9.52 9.05
C TYR A 48 2.23 -9.52 8.81
N TYR A 49 2.67 -8.94 7.70
CA TYR A 49 4.07 -8.89 7.32
C TYR A 49 4.40 -7.57 6.64
N LEU A 50 5.50 -6.96 7.06
CA LEU A 50 6.07 -5.76 6.48
C LEU A 50 7.60 -5.87 6.56
N GLU A 51 8.26 -6.01 5.41
CA GLU A 51 9.71 -6.13 5.35
C GLU A 51 10.29 -5.18 4.31
N ARG A 52 11.30 -4.39 4.69
CA ARG A 52 12.09 -3.58 3.76
C ARG A 52 13.18 -4.44 3.13
N TYR A 53 13.25 -4.48 1.82
CA TYR A 53 14.25 -5.24 1.08
C TYR A 53 14.76 -4.48 -0.15
N GLN A 54 15.97 -4.81 -0.62
CA GLN A 54 16.49 -4.30 -1.87
C GLN A 54 15.80 -5.04 -3.02
N HIS A 55 14.97 -4.34 -3.79
CA HIS A 55 14.21 -4.94 -4.89
C HIS A 55 15.07 -5.13 -6.13
N ARG A 56 15.89 -4.13 -6.47
CA ARG A 56 16.85 -4.18 -7.59
C ARG A 56 17.87 -3.06 -7.47
N LEU A 57 18.84 -3.06 -8.38
CA LEU A 57 19.71 -1.90 -8.63
C LEU A 57 19.11 -1.01 -9.74
N SER A 58 19.40 0.29 -9.69
CA SER A 58 19.18 1.20 -10.82
C SER A 58 20.20 0.94 -11.94
N ILE A 59 20.05 1.65 -13.07
CA ILE A 59 21.01 1.56 -14.19
C ILE A 59 22.41 2.00 -13.74
N GLU A 60 22.48 2.95 -12.82
CA GLU A 60 23.70 3.48 -12.20
C GLU A 60 24.20 2.61 -11.03
N GLY A 61 23.61 1.43 -10.83
CA GLY A 61 23.98 0.51 -9.76
C GLY A 61 23.53 0.92 -8.37
N GLN A 62 22.62 1.90 -8.24
CA GLN A 62 22.13 2.35 -6.93
C GLN A 62 21.03 1.44 -6.41
N PRO A 63 21.04 1.05 -5.12
CA PRO A 63 20.01 0.16 -4.58
C PRO A 63 18.65 0.86 -4.53
N LEU A 64 17.61 0.17 -5.02
CA LEU A 64 16.22 0.59 -4.92
C LEU A 64 15.48 -0.30 -3.93
N TYR A 65 15.00 0.30 -2.84
CA TYR A 65 14.33 -0.42 -1.77
C TYR A 65 12.81 -0.34 -1.86
N TYR A 66 12.18 -1.45 -1.50
CA TYR A 66 10.74 -1.64 -1.46
C TYR A 66 10.37 -2.25 -0.11
N PHE A 67 9.10 -2.13 0.25
CA PHE A 67 8.48 -2.94 1.28
C PHE A 67 7.70 -4.08 0.64
N ALA A 68 7.93 -5.30 1.11
CA ALA A 68 7.04 -6.43 0.89
C ALA A 68 5.98 -6.40 1.99
N ILE A 69 4.71 -6.35 1.59
CA ILE A 69 3.58 -6.27 2.51
C ILE A 69 2.68 -7.47 2.27
N ALA A 70 2.32 -8.18 3.34
CA ALA A 70 1.33 -9.25 3.29
C ALA A 70 0.28 -9.05 4.40
N GLY A 71 -0.99 -9.22 4.05
CA GLY A 71 -2.08 -8.94 4.97
C GLY A 71 -3.40 -9.57 4.57
N ARG A 72 -4.40 -9.37 5.44
CA ARG A 72 -5.76 -9.83 5.23
C ARG A 72 -6.64 -8.63 4.89
N LYS A 73 -7.23 -8.63 3.70
CA LYS A 73 -8.28 -7.66 3.35
C LYS A 73 -9.52 -7.97 4.19
N ASN A 74 -10.04 -6.97 4.89
CA ASN A 74 -11.22 -7.13 5.75
C ASN A 74 -12.52 -6.72 5.06
N ALA A 75 -12.50 -5.61 4.33
CA ALA A 75 -13.65 -5.02 3.67
C ALA A 75 -13.20 -4.22 2.45
N ASP A 76 -14.14 -3.80 1.61
CA ASP A 76 -13.87 -2.86 0.53
C ASP A 76 -13.58 -1.47 1.08
N VAL A 77 -12.59 -0.80 0.50
CA VAL A 77 -12.33 0.62 0.77
C VAL A 77 -13.49 1.43 0.18
N THR A 78 -14.15 2.22 1.01
CA THR A 78 -15.32 3.00 0.61
C THR A 78 -14.94 4.34 -0.02
N GLN A 79 -15.84 4.92 -0.81
CA GLN A 79 -15.64 6.27 -1.35
C GLN A 79 -15.58 7.34 -0.24
N ASP A 80 -16.35 7.15 0.83
CA ASP A 80 -16.35 8.06 1.99
C ASP A 80 -14.98 8.09 2.67
N PHE A 81 -14.34 6.92 2.83
CA PHE A 81 -12.99 6.84 3.37
C PHE A 81 -11.99 7.59 2.49
N LEU A 82 -12.00 7.36 1.16
CA LEU A 82 -11.13 8.07 0.22
C LEU A 82 -11.33 9.58 0.31
N THR A 83 -12.60 10.02 0.34
CA THR A 83 -12.94 11.44 0.47
C THR A 83 -12.43 12.02 1.80
N SER A 84 -12.50 11.26 2.90
CA SER A 84 -12.02 11.70 4.22
C SER A 84 -10.50 11.93 4.27
N ILE A 85 -9.75 11.24 3.41
CA ILE A 85 -8.29 11.39 3.28
C ILE A 85 -7.89 12.29 2.10
N GLY A 86 -8.86 12.98 1.50
CA GLY A 86 -8.63 13.98 0.43
C GLY A 86 -8.43 13.40 -0.97
N ILE A 87 -8.98 12.21 -1.25
CA ILE A 87 -8.85 11.47 -2.51
C ILE A 87 -10.20 11.26 -3.20
#